data_AF-A0A2X1QS73-F1
#
_entry.id   AF-A0A2X1QS73-F1
#
_cell.length_a   1.000
_cell.length_b   1.000
_cell.length_c   1.000
_cell.angle_alpha   90.00
_cell.angle_beta   90.00
_cell.angle_gamma   90.00
#
_symmetry.space_group_name_H-M   'P 1'
#
loop_
_entity.id
_entity.type
_entity.pdbx_description
1 polymer ?
#
loop_
_entity_poly.entity_id
_entity_poly.type
_entity_poly.pdbx_seq_one_letter_code
_entity_poly.pdbx_strand_id
1 'polypeptide(L)' 'MHHFPEDYVTDRSQRFMASEIIREKLMRFTGEELPYSVTVEIEQFKVNERGTYEINGLILVEREGQKKMVIGAGRSKN' A
#
# COMPACT_ATOMS: atom_id res chain seq x y z
N MET A 1 -11.84 29.99 -4.69
CA MET A 1 -10.42 29.64 -4.78
C MET A 1 -10.19 28.44 -3.88
N HIS A 2 -9.60 27.36 -4.40
CA HIS A 2 -9.39 26.12 -3.66
C HIS A 2 -8.33 26.33 -2.57
N HIS A 3 -8.73 26.24 -1.31
CA HIS A 3 -7.83 26.16 -0.16
C HIS A 3 -7.39 24.70 -0.01
N PHE A 4 -6.18 24.37 -0.45
CA PHE A 4 -5.54 23.13 -0.02
C PHE A 4 -4.84 23.41 1.32
N PRO A 5 -5.32 22.89 2.46
CA PRO A 5 -4.63 23.05 3.74
C PRO A 5 -3.25 22.39 3.66
N GLU A 6 -2.24 22.93 4.36
CA GLU A 6 -0.87 22.39 4.36
C GLU A 6 -0.83 20.90 4.75
N ASP A 7 -1.75 20.48 5.62
CA ASP A 7 -1.94 19.09 6.02
C ASP A 7 -2.23 18.15 4.85
N TYR A 8 -2.86 18.65 3.79
CA TYR A 8 -3.21 17.87 2.62
C TYR A 8 -1.96 17.47 1.81
N VAL A 9 -0.94 18.32 1.77
CA VAL A 9 0.34 18.01 1.12
C VAL A 9 1.11 16.98 1.93
N THR A 10 1.12 17.15 3.26
CA THR A 10 1.79 16.23 4.19
C THR A 10 1.14 14.85 4.21
N ASP A 11 -0.19 14.77 4.28
CA ASP A 11 -0.96 13.52 4.25
C ASP A 11 -0.81 12.81 2.89
N ARG A 12 -0.84 13.55 1.77
CA ARG A 12 -0.51 12.99 0.45
C ARG A 12 0.89 12.41 0.39
N SER A 13 1.89 13.11 0.95
CA SER A 13 3.26 12.62 1.00
C SER A 13 3.38 11.34 1.84
N GLN A 14 2.72 11.28 2.99
CA GLN A 14 2.71 10.10 3.85
C GLN A 14 2.01 8.90 3.21
N ARG A 15 0.84 9.10 2.58
CA ARG A 15 0.15 8.06 1.81
C ARG A 15 0.99 7.55 0.65
N PHE A 16 1.63 8.45 -0.09
CA PHE A 16 2.53 8.08 -1.17
C PHE A 16 3.70 7.25 -0.66
N MET A 17 4.39 7.70 0.40
CA MET A 17 5.48 6.91 0.99
C MET A 17 5.02 5.53 1.45
N ALA A 18 3.85 5.42 2.08
CA ALA A 18 3.29 4.13 2.49
C ALA A 18 3.01 3.21 1.29
N SER A 19 2.48 3.73 0.19
CA SER A 19 2.25 2.92 -1.03
C SER A 19 3.56 2.49 -1.69
N GLU A 20 4.57 3.36 -1.74
CA GLU A 20 5.91 3.02 -2.24
C GLU A 20 6.57 1.92 -1.41
N ILE A 21 6.47 1.99 -0.07
CA ILE A 21 7.03 0.97 0.83
C ILE A 21 6.36 -0.38 0.58
N ILE A 22 5.03 -0.43 0.49
CA ILE A 22 4.30 -1.67 0.16
C ILE A 22 4.76 -2.20 -1.20
N ARG A 23 4.92 -1.34 -2.21
CA ARG A 23 5.38 -1.74 -3.54
C ARG A 23 6.79 -2.32 -3.51
N GLU A 24 7.72 -1.70 -2.78
CA GLU A 24 9.08 -2.25 -2.60
C GLU A 24 9.05 -3.65 -1.97
N LYS A 25 8.20 -3.87 -0.96
CA LYS A 25 8.04 -5.20 -0.36
C LYS A 25 7.44 -6.21 -1.33
N LEU A 26 6.41 -5.83 -2.09
CA LEU A 26 5.86 -6.68 -3.14
C LEU A 26 6.94 -7.09 -4.13
N MET A 27 7.66 -6.12 -4.69
CA MET A 27 8.78 -6.38 -5.63
C MET A 27 9.82 -7.34 -5.04
N ARG A 28 10.22 -7.12 -3.78
CA ARG A 28 11.21 -7.96 -3.09
C ARG A 28 10.74 -9.40 -2.90
N PHE A 29 9.46 -9.63 -2.63
CA PHE A 29 8.94 -10.97 -2.31
C PHE A 29 8.31 -11.72 -3.48
N THR A 30 7.88 -11.03 -4.54
CA THR A 30 7.21 -11.64 -5.70
C THR A 30 8.08 -11.70 -6.95
N GLY A 31 9.27 -11.10 -6.94
CA GLY A 31 10.19 -11.09 -8.08
C GLY A 31 9.80 -10.11 -9.18
N GLU A 32 10.50 -10.19 -10.32
CA GLU A 32 10.50 -9.17 -11.39
C GLU A 32 9.21 -9.09 -12.25
N GLU A 33 8.34 -10.11 -12.24
CA GLU A 33 7.18 -10.16 -13.16
C GLU A 33 5.89 -9.51 -12.64
N LEU A 34 5.73 -9.38 -11.33
CA LEU A 34 4.55 -8.75 -10.71
C LEU A 34 4.47 -7.20 -10.78
N PRO A 35 5.57 -6.41 -10.73
CA PRO A 35 5.54 -4.98 -10.43
C PRO A 35 4.70 -4.12 -11.38
N TYR A 36 4.68 -4.45 -12.67
CA TYR A 36 4.01 -3.62 -13.69
C TYR A 36 2.49 -3.76 -13.70
N SER A 37 1.96 -4.79 -13.04
CA SER A 37 0.54 -5.17 -13.12
C SER A 37 -0.19 -5.05 -11.78
N VAL A 38 0.46 -4.39 -10.81
CA VAL A 38 -0.05 -4.25 -9.45
C VAL A 38 -0.16 -2.78 -9.09
N THR A 39 -1.35 -2.36 -8.67
CA THR A 39 -1.60 -1.03 -8.14
C THR A 39 -1.73 -1.11 -6.63
N VAL A 40 -1.05 -0.21 -5.92
CA VAL A 40 -1.16 -0.08 -4.45
C VAL A 40 -1.82 1.26 -4.13
N GLU A 41 -2.94 1.20 -3.42
CA GLU A 41 -3.66 2.38 -2.93
C GLU A 41 -3.72 2.39 -1.40
N ILE A 42 -3.69 3.57 -0.79
CA ILE A 42 -3.89 3.73 0.65
C ILE A 42 -5.32 4.24 0.87
N GLU A 43 -6.22 3.34 1.26
CA GLU A 43 -7.64 3.66 1.50
C GLU A 43 -7.83 4.42 2.82
N GLN A 44 -6.97 4.14 3.81
CA GLN A 44 -7.01 4.79 5.11
C GLN A 44 -5.61 5.07 5.62
N PHE A 45 -5.42 6.28 6.13
CA PHE A 45 -4.23 6.69 6.86
C PHE A 45 -4.70 7.60 7.99
N LYS A 46 -4.76 7.07 9.22
CA LYS A 46 -5.24 7.82 10.39
C LYS A 46 -4.43 7.45 11.63
N VAL A 47 -4.49 8.29 12.64
CA VAL A 47 -3.95 7.98 13.98
C VAL A 47 -5.11 7.55 14.86
N ASN A 48 -4.97 6.43 15.57
CA ASN A 48 -5.98 5.97 16.52
C ASN A 48 -5.86 6.68 17.87
N GLU A 49 -6.80 6.42 18.78
CA GLU A 49 -6.84 7.02 20.11
C GLU A 49 -5.59 6.74 20.96
N ARG A 50 -4.82 5.71 20.61
CA ARG A 50 -3.56 5.33 21.27
C ARG A 50 -2.34 6.01 20.65
N GLY A 51 -2.52 6.90 19.68
CA GLY A 51 -1.42 7.57 18.98
C GLY A 51 -0.69 6.70 17.96
N THR A 52 -1.25 5.54 17.57
CA THR A 52 -0.65 4.65 16.56
C THR A 52 -1.23 4.93 15.18
N TYR A 53 -0.41 4.85 14.13
CA TYR A 53 -0.89 4.93 12.75
C TYR A 53 -1.64 3.64 12.36
N GLU A 54 -2.88 3.79 11.93
CA GLU A 54 -3.69 2.76 11.28
C GLU A 54 -3.73 3.06 9.78
N ILE A 55 -3.10 2.18 9.00
CA ILE A 55 -2.94 2.31 7.55
C ILE A 55 -3.56 1.10 6.88
N ASN A 56 -4.57 1.33 6.03
CA ASN A 56 -5.15 0.29 5.19
C ASN A 56 -4.64 0.47 3.76
N GLY A 57 -3.87 -0.53 3.30
CA GLY A 57 -3.40 -0.61 1.92
C GLY A 57 -4.22 -1.61 1.12
N LEU A 58 -4.63 -1.22 -0.07
CA LEU A 58 -5.29 -2.06 -1.06
C LEU A 58 -4.31 -2.41 -2.17
N ILE A 59 -4.15 -3.70 -2.44
CA ILE A 59 -3.29 -4.22 -3.51
C ILE A 59 -4.21 -4.78 -4.60
N LEU A 60 -4.28 -4.08 -5.73
CA LEU A 60 -5.06 -4.47 -6.89
C LEU A 60 -4.17 -5.23 -7.88
N VAL A 61 -4.67 -6.36 -8.39
CA VAL A 61 -3.97 -7.20 -9.35
C VAL A 61 -4.90 -7.56 -10.51
N GLU A 62 -4.33 -7.69 -11.70
CA GLU A 62 -5.11 -7.95 -12.92
C GLU A 62 -5.53 -9.42 -13.07
N ARG A 63 -4.70 -10.36 -12.59
CA ARG A 63 -4.91 -11.80 -12.79
C ARG A 63 -5.00 -12.56 -11.47
N GLU A 64 -5.84 -13.59 -11.44
CA GLU A 64 -6.00 -14.44 -10.25
C GLU A 64 -4.69 -15.13 -9.82
N GLY A 65 -3.83 -15.49 -10.79
CA GLY A 65 -2.50 -16.03 -10.50
C GLY A 65 -1.62 -15.07 -9.69
N GLN A 66 -1.68 -13.77 -9.99
CA GLN A 66 -0.95 -12.74 -9.26
C GLN A 66 -1.50 -12.58 -7.84
N LYS A 67 -2.82 -12.65 -7.67
CA LYS A 67 -3.46 -12.66 -6.34
C LYS A 67 -2.90 -13.79 -5.46
N LYS A 68 -2.73 -14.98 -6.02
CA LYS A 68 -2.13 -16.14 -5.32
C LYS A 68 -0.66 -15.90 -4.94
N MET A 69 0.10 -15.23 -5.81
CA MET A 69 1.48 -14.83 -5.52
C MET A 69 1.57 -13.80 -4.39
N VAL A 70 0.72 -12.76 -4.43
CA VAL A 70 0.66 -11.69 -3.41
C VAL A 70 0.23 -12.22 -2.04
N ILE A 71 -0.82 -13.05 -2.00
CA ILE A 71 -1.29 -13.67 -0.75
C ILE A 71 -0.26 -14.69 -0.23
N GLY A 72 0.54 -15.27 -1.14
CA GLY A 72 1.47 -16.35 -0.85
C GLY A 72 0.74 -17.67 -0.59
N ALA A 73 1.47 -18.78 -0.70
CA ALA A 73 0.96 -20.11 -0.35
C ALA A 73 0.80 -20.23 1.17
N GLY A 74 -0.32 -19.74 1.72
CA GLY A 74 -0.87 -20.16 3.02
C GLY A 74 -0.01 -19.97 4.27
N ARG A 75 1.02 -19.12 4.27
CA ARG A 75 1.76 -18.79 5.50
C ARG A 75 1.79 -17.29 5.70
N SER A 76 0.97 -16.82 6.65
CA SER A 76 1.26 -15.59 7.38
C SER A 76 2.70 -15.68 7.88
N LYS A 77 3.59 -14.82 7.35
CA LYS A 77 4.90 -14.61 7.96
C LYS A 77 4.66 -13.78 9.22
N ASN A 78 4.42 -14.49 10.32
CA ASN A 78 4.55 -13.97 11.68
C ASN A 78 6.03 -13.90 12.06
#